data_AF-A0A1F2VJZ6-F1
#
_entry.id   AF-A0A1F2VJZ6-F1
#
_cell.length_a   1.000
_cell.length_b   1.000
_cell.length_c   1.000
_cell.angle_alpha   90.00
_cell.angle_beta   90.00
_cell.angle_gamma   90.00
#
_symmetry.space_group_name_H-M   'P 1'
#
loop_
_entity.id
_entity.type
_entity.pdbx_description
1 polymer ?
#
loop_
_entity_poly.entity_id
_entity_poly.type
_entity_poly.pdbx_seq_one_letter_code
_entity_poly.pdbx_strand_id
1 'polypeptide(L)' 'MQYTIRGIPPAIDHALRARARAAGKSLNAAAVTALAEGVGVAGAPRKRRDLGDIAGTWKADKALESALAALDRVDRDLWR' A
#
# COMPACT_ATOMS: atom_id res chain seq x y z
N MET A 1 19.30 -3.31 -24.02
CA MET A 1 20.51 -3.46 -23.17
C MET A 1 20.30 -4.62 -22.21
N GLN A 2 21.33 -5.40 -21.91
CA GLN A 2 21.27 -6.53 -20.98
C GLN A 2 22.23 -6.30 -19.82
N TYR A 3 21.74 -6.51 -18.59
CA TYR A 3 22.52 -6.39 -17.36
C TYR A 3 22.54 -7.73 -16.61
N THR A 4 23.67 -8.04 -15.99
CA THR A 4 23.81 -9.15 -15.04
C THR A 4 24.08 -8.59 -13.66
N ILE A 5 23.15 -8.80 -12.73
CA ILE A 5 23.27 -8.37 -11.34
C ILE A 5 23.80 -9.54 -10.52
N ARG A 6 24.98 -9.38 -9.91
CA ARG A 6 25.63 -10.41 -9.08
C ARG A 6 25.41 -10.11 -7.60
N GLY A 7 25.54 -11.14 -6.76
CA GLY A 7 25.51 -10.98 -5.30
C GLY A 7 24.12 -10.67 -4.74
N ILE A 8 23.05 -11.15 -5.39
CA ILE A 8 21.68 -10.99 -4.86
C ILE A 8 21.55 -11.80 -3.56
N PRO A 9 21.27 -11.15 -2.41
CA PRO A 9 21.04 -11.86 -1.16
C PRO A 9 19.85 -12.83 -1.28
N PRO A 10 19.87 -14.00 -0.59
CA PRO A 10 18.79 -14.98 -0.67
C PRO A 10 17.40 -14.40 -0.36
N ALA A 11 17.32 -13.46 0.58
CA ALA A 11 16.08 -12.77 0.93
C ALA A 11 15.48 -11.99 -0.26
N ILE A 12 16.32 -11.37 -1.09
CA ILE A 12 15.88 -10.60 -2.26
C ILE A 12 15.43 -11.54 -3.39
N ASP A 13 16.16 -12.63 -3.64
CA ASP A 13 15.73 -13.65 -4.64
C ASP A 13 14.37 -14.25 -4.27
N HIS A 14 14.18 -14.63 -2.99
CA HIS A 14 12.91 -15.15 -2.51
C HIS A 14 11.76 -14.13 -2.69
N ALA A 15 11.99 -12.88 -2.32
CA ALA A 15 11.00 -11.81 -2.48
C ALA A 15 10.63 -11.57 -3.96
N LEU A 16 11.62 -11.56 -4.87
CA LEU A 16 11.40 -11.41 -6.31
C LEU A 16 10.58 -12.57 -6.90
N ARG A 17 10.86 -13.81 -6.48
CA ARG A 17 10.09 -14.98 -6.91
C ARG A 17 8.66 -14.97 -6.39
N ALA A 18 8.46 -14.59 -5.13
CA ALA A 18 7.13 -14.43 -4.57
C ALA A 18 6.33 -13.38 -5.34
N ARG A 19 6.95 -12.23 -5.63
CA ARG A 19 6.35 -11.15 -6.43
C ARG A 19 6.01 -11.62 -7.85
N ALA A 20 6.90 -12.36 -8.50
CA ALA A 20 6.68 -12.91 -9.84
C ALA A 20 5.47 -13.85 -9.88
N ARG A 21 5.35 -14.77 -8.90
CA ARG A 21 4.21 -15.68 -8.76
C ARG A 21 2.91 -14.93 -8.53
N ALA A 22 2.89 -14.00 -7.57
CA ALA A 22 1.70 -13.21 -7.24
C ALA A 22 1.19 -12.38 -8.43
N ALA A 23 2.09 -11.89 -9.28
CA ALA A 23 1.75 -11.11 -10.46
C ALA A 23 1.53 -11.95 -11.73
N GLY A 24 1.75 -13.27 -11.70
CA GLY A 24 1.72 -14.13 -12.89
C GLY A 24 2.76 -13.75 -13.95
N LYS A 25 3.90 -13.19 -13.53
CA LYS A 25 4.97 -12.67 -14.42
C LYS A 25 6.24 -13.49 -14.30
N SER A 26 7.10 -13.38 -15.31
CA SER A 26 8.45 -13.95 -15.24
C SER A 26 9.28 -13.26 -14.15
N LEU A 27 10.28 -13.98 -13.61
CA LEU A 27 11.20 -13.43 -12.62
C LEU A 27 11.92 -12.17 -13.13
N ASN A 28 12.31 -12.18 -14.42
CA ASN A 28 12.95 -11.03 -15.06
C ASN A 28 12.01 -9.82 -15.10
N ALA A 29 10.75 -9.99 -15.49
CA ALA A 29 9.78 -8.90 -15.53
C ALA A 29 9.51 -8.33 -14.12
N ALA A 30 9.44 -9.19 -13.10
CA ALA A 30 9.32 -8.75 -11.71
C ALA A 30 10.56 -7.97 -11.23
N ALA A 31 11.76 -8.42 -11.59
CA ALA A 31 13.01 -7.74 -11.26
C ALA A 31 13.13 -6.37 -11.93
N VAL A 32 12.81 -6.27 -13.23
CA VAL A 32 12.80 -4.99 -13.96
C VAL A 32 11.80 -4.02 -13.34
N THR A 33 10.61 -4.50 -12.97
CA THR A 33 9.60 -3.67 -12.28
C THR A 33 10.12 -3.15 -10.94
N ALA A 34 10.72 -4.03 -10.13
CA ALA A 34 11.27 -3.65 -8.82
C ALA A 34 12.43 -2.65 -8.95
N LEU A 35 13.29 -2.80 -9.96
CA LEU A 35 14.36 -1.84 -10.26
C LEU A 35 13.78 -0.49 -10.67
N ALA A 36 12.81 -0.46 -11.58
CA ALA A 36 12.18 0.77 -12.05
C ALA A 36 11.49 1.54 -10.90
N GLU A 37 10.84 0.82 -9.97
CA GLU A 37 10.29 1.39 -8.74
C GLU A 37 11.38 1.93 -7.80
N GLY A 38 12.48 1.19 -7.63
CA GLY A 38 13.58 1.55 -6.73
C GLY A 38 14.40 2.75 -7.21
N VAL A 39 14.57 2.92 -8.52
CA VAL A 39 15.27 4.08 -9.11
C VAL A 39 14.35 5.26 -9.41
N GLY A 40 13.06 5.17 -9.08
CA GLY A 40 12.09 6.24 -9.30
C GLY A 40 11.71 6.49 -10.77
N VAL A 41 11.97 5.52 -11.66
CA VAL A 41 11.70 5.61 -13.10
C VAL A 41 10.29 5.09 -13.46
N ALA A 42 9.59 4.43 -12.53
CA ALA A 42 8.26 3.89 -12.78
C ALA A 42 7.11 4.78 -12.28
N GLY A 43 6.34 5.32 -13.24
CA GLY A 43 4.95 5.74 -13.09
C GLY A 43 3.95 4.55 -12.99
N ALA A 44 4.35 3.42 -12.39
CA ALA A 44 3.39 2.44 -11.95
C ALA A 44 2.75 2.99 -10.67
N PRO A 45 1.41 3.06 -10.55
CA PRO A 45 0.80 3.52 -9.32
C PRO A 45 1.32 2.60 -8.23
N ARG A 46 2.15 3.14 -7.32
CA ARG A 46 2.21 2.59 -5.97
C ARG A 46 0.75 2.47 -5.61
N LYS A 47 0.24 1.24 -5.45
CA LYS A 47 -1.09 1.01 -4.92
C LYS A 47 -1.03 1.54 -3.49
N ARG A 48 -1.10 2.85 -3.35
CA ARG A 48 -1.43 3.51 -2.11
C ARG A 48 -2.76 2.88 -1.77
N ARG A 49 -2.83 2.29 -0.58
CA ARG A 49 -4.14 2.11 0.04
C ARG A 49 -4.58 3.52 0.36
N ASP A 50 -5.10 4.22 -0.64
CA ASP A 50 -5.96 5.35 -0.37
C ASP A 50 -7.34 4.78 0.00
N LEU A 51 -8.10 5.57 0.74
CA LEU A 51 -9.44 5.20 1.13
C LEU A 51 -10.45 5.69 0.08
N GLY A 52 -10.01 5.94 -1.17
CA GLY A 52 -10.85 6.55 -2.19
C GLY A 52 -12.03 5.67 -2.60
N ASP A 53 -11.92 4.37 -2.41
CA ASP A 53 -12.97 3.38 -2.67
C ASP A 53 -14.09 3.38 -1.62
N ILE A 54 -13.83 3.91 -0.42
CA ILE A 54 -14.80 4.01 0.67
C ILE A 54 -15.13 5.45 1.09
N ALA A 55 -14.33 6.43 0.66
CA ALA A 55 -14.56 7.84 0.93
C ALA A 55 -15.87 8.28 0.25
N GLY A 56 -16.80 8.83 1.04
CA GLY A 56 -18.10 9.28 0.53
C GLY A 56 -19.13 8.16 0.32
N THR A 57 -18.79 6.88 0.57
CA THR A 57 -19.76 5.78 0.53
C THR A 57 -20.51 5.59 1.84
N TRP A 58 -20.38 6.55 2.77
CA TRP A 58 -21.03 6.49 4.08
C TRP A 58 -22.55 6.46 3.94
N LYS A 59 -23.19 5.55 4.67
CA LYS A 59 -24.64 5.52 4.83
C LYS A 59 -24.97 6.01 6.23
N ALA A 60 -25.89 6.97 6.30
CA ALA A 60 -26.34 7.50 7.57
C ALA A 60 -26.88 6.37 8.47
N ASP A 61 -26.28 6.23 9.65
CA ASP A 61 -26.66 5.26 10.67
C ASP A 61 -26.91 6.00 11.98
N LYS A 62 -28.15 5.94 12.49
CA LYS A 62 -28.56 6.72 13.65
C LYS A 62 -27.81 6.35 14.93
N ALA A 63 -27.44 5.09 15.10
CA ALA A 63 -26.69 4.65 16.28
C ALA A 63 -25.25 5.18 16.22
N LEU A 64 -24.65 5.15 15.03
CA LEU A 64 -23.31 5.64 14.79
C LEU A 64 -23.22 7.16 14.91
N GLU A 65 -24.15 7.90 14.33
CA GLU A 65 -24.24 9.37 14.48
C GLU A 65 -24.40 9.77 15.96
N SER A 66 -25.21 9.03 16.73
CA SER A 66 -25.39 9.28 18.16
C SER A 66 -24.11 9.02 18.95
N ALA A 67 -23.34 8.00 18.59
CA ALA A 67 -22.05 7.70 19.20
C ALA A 67 -21.00 8.77 18.87
N LEU A 68 -20.93 9.22 17.60
CA LEU A 68 -20.04 10.31 17.18
C LEU A 68 -20.36 11.61 17.91
N ALA A 69 -21.64 11.97 18.05
CA ALA A 69 -22.07 13.15 18.79
C ALA A 69 -21.72 13.10 20.29
N ALA A 70 -21.60 11.90 20.88
CA ALA A 70 -21.13 11.73 22.25
C ALA A 70 -19.60 11.93 22.35
N LEU A 71 -18.85 11.46 21.35
CA LEU A 71 -17.39 11.60 21.27
C LEU A 71 -16.94 13.05 21.00
N ASP A 72 -17.74 13.82 20.25
CA ASP A 72 -17.46 15.24 19.97
C ASP A 72 -17.68 16.16 21.18
N ARG A 73 -18.25 15.66 22.29
CA ARG A 73 -18.33 16.43 23.52
C ARG A 73 -16.99 16.44 24.23
N VAL A 74 -16.37 17.62 24.20
CA VAL A 74 -15.18 17.91 25.00
C VAL A 74 -15.52 17.85 26.49
N ASP A 75 -14.93 16.88 27.17
CA ASP A 75 -14.85 16.87 28.62
C ASP A 75 -13.76 17.86 29.06
N ARG A 76 -14.19 18.95 29.70
CA ARG A 76 -13.31 20.05 30.11
C ARG A 76 -12.40 19.70 31.29
N ASP A 77 -12.75 18.69 32.08
CA ASP A 77 -11.95 18.27 33.22
C ASP A 77 -10.81 17.33 32.78
N LEU A 78 -11.01 16.59 31.68
CA LEU A 78 -9.97 15.81 30.99
C LEU A 78 -9.03 16.65 30.10
N TRP A 79 -9.42 17.88 29.74
CA TRP A 79 -8.67 18.77 28.84
C TRP A 79 -7.96 19.93 29.56
N ARG A 80 -7.64 19.77 30.85
CA ARG A 80 -6.70 20.65 31.58
C ARG A 80 -5.30 20.05 31.56
#